data_AF-A0A5C5T846-F1
#
_entry.id   AF-A0A5C5T846-F1
#
_cell.length_a   1.000
_cell.length_b   1.000
_cell.length_c   1.000
_cell.angle_alpha   90.00
_cell.angle_beta   90.00
_cell.angle_gamma   90.00
#
_symmetry.space_group_name_H-M   'P 1'
#
loop_
_entity.id
_entity.type
_entity.pdbx_description
1 polymer ?
#
loop_
_entity_poly.entity_id
_entity_poly.type
_entity_poly.pdbx_seq_one_letter_code
_entity_poly.pdbx_strand_id
1 'polypeptide(L)' 'MVKVIRITLQFVVIIFSLYVLAAQNFTMLPFVMLALGALMLVAGFEKIQKERKEFDGYVFIAVSLFIFFVAVQGYLLKD' A
#
# COMPACT_ATOMS: atom_id res chain seq x y z
N MET A 1 8.03 3.10 16.49
CA MET A 1 8.02 1.80 15.78
C MET A 1 7.29 1.89 14.43
N VAL A 2 6.03 2.37 14.38
CA VAL A 2 5.25 2.55 13.13
C VAL A 2 5.99 3.36 12.05
N LYS A 3 6.72 4.42 12.44
CA LYS A 3 7.58 5.21 11.53
C LYS A 3 8.64 4.38 10.79
N VAL A 4 9.31 3.45 11.47
CA VAL A 4 10.39 2.64 10.87
C VAL A 4 9.78 1.66 9.87
N ILE A 5 8.67 1.01 10.26
CA ILE A 5 7.92 0.11 9.39
C ILE A 5 7.47 0.85 8.12
N ARG A 6 6.95 2.08 8.26
CA ARG A 6 6.52 2.91 7.13
C ARG A 6 7.66 3.22 6.17
N ILE A 7 8.83 3.60 6.68
CA ILE A 7 10.01 3.92 5.85
C ILE A 7 10.48 2.67 5.11
N THR A 8 10.60 1.53 5.79
CA THR A 8 10.99 0.27 5.14
C THR A 8 10.00 -0.11 4.04
N LEU A 9 8.70 0.04 4.30
CA LEU A 9 7.66 -0.30 3.33
C LEU A 9 7.65 0.66 2.12
N GLN A 10 7.95 1.95 2.33
CA GLN A 10 8.16 2.91 1.24
C GLN A 10 9.30 2.49 0.31
N PHE A 11 10.44 2.09 0.86
CA PHE A 11 11.57 1.61 0.04
C PHE A 11 11.20 0.35 -0.75
N VAL A 12 10.51 -0.61 -0.12
CA VAL A 12 10.04 -1.83 -0.81
C VAL A 12 9.14 -1.47 -1.98
N VAL A 13 8.13 -0.61 -1.76
CA VAL A 13 7.21 -0.17 -2.82
C VAL A 13 7.95 0.51 -3.96
N ILE A 14 8.89 1.41 -3.67
CA ILE A 14 9.66 2.13 -4.69
C ILE A 14 10.51 1.17 -5.52
N ILE A 15 11.26 0.26 -4.89
CA ILE A 15 12.12 -0.70 -5.57
C ILE A 15 11.28 -1.62 -6.47
N PHE A 16 10.16 -2.14 -5.96
CA PHE A 16 9.25 -2.98 -6.73
C PHE A 16 8.62 -2.22 -7.91
N SER A 17 8.24 -0.96 -7.69
CA SER A 17 7.67 -0.11 -8.74
C SER A 17 8.67 0.15 -9.86
N LEU A 18 9.93 0.47 -9.51
CA LEU A 18 11.00 0.60 -10.49
C LEU A 18 11.25 -0.70 -11.24
N TYR A 19 11.26 -1.83 -10.54
CA TYR A 19 11.50 -3.14 -11.16
C TYR A 19 10.40 -3.49 -12.17
N VAL A 20 9.13 -3.34 -11.81
CA VAL A 20 8.00 -3.60 -12.72
C VAL A 20 8.06 -2.71 -13.95
N LEU A 21 8.38 -1.42 -13.76
CA LEU A 21 8.42 -0.45 -14.85
C LEU A 21 9.61 -0.69 -15.78
N ALA A 22 10.80 -0.98 -15.23
CA ALA A 22 12.01 -1.26 -15.99
C ALA A 22 11.93 -2.60 -16.72
N ALA A 23 11.38 -3.64 -16.09
CA ALA A 23 11.20 -4.96 -16.70
C ALA A 23 10.00 -5.02 -17.65
N GLN A 24 9.17 -3.96 -17.70
CA GLN A 24 7.86 -3.93 -18.36
C GLN A 24 6.97 -5.15 -18.03
N ASN A 25 7.21 -5.78 -16.88
CA ASN A 25 6.55 -7.01 -16.48
C ASN A 25 5.50 -6.71 -15.41
N PHE A 26 4.29 -6.44 -15.87
CA PHE A 26 3.14 -6.11 -15.03
C PHE A 26 2.57 -7.31 -14.27
N THR A 27 3.14 -8.51 -14.41
CA THR A 27 2.73 -9.69 -13.62
C THR A 27 2.97 -9.49 -12.12
N MET A 28 3.97 -8.68 -11.75
CA MET A 28 4.25 -8.35 -10.35
C MET A 28 3.46 -7.14 -9.83
N LEU A 29 2.68 -6.46 -10.69
CA LEU A 29 1.92 -5.27 -10.32
C LEU A 29 0.92 -5.49 -9.17
N PRO A 30 0.23 -6.65 -9.06
CA PRO A 30 -0.60 -6.96 -7.89
C PRO A 30 0.19 -6.96 -6.57
N PHE A 31 1.43 -7.44 -6.58
CA PHE A 31 2.29 -7.43 -5.39
C PHE A 31 2.71 -6.00 -5.00
N VAL A 32 2.96 -5.13 -5.99
CA VAL A 32 3.24 -3.70 -5.74
C VAL A 32 2.01 -3.01 -5.13
N MET A 33 0.82 -3.31 -5.64
CA MET A 33 -0.44 -2.80 -5.10
C MET A 33 -0.70 -3.30 -3.67
N LEU A 34 -0.43 -4.57 -3.36
CA LEU A 34 -0.53 -5.09 -1.99
C LEU A 34 0.43 -4.37 -1.03
N ALA A 35 1.68 -4.17 -1.43
CA ALA A 35 2.66 -3.43 -0.62
C ALA A 35 2.26 -1.97 -0.42
N LEU A 36 1.70 -1.32 -1.45
CA LEU A 36 1.11 0.03 -1.36
C LEU A 36 -0.09 0.08 -0.42
N GLY A 37 -1.00 -0.90 -0.48
CA GLY A 37 -2.13 -1.02 0.43
C GLY A 37 -1.67 -1.12 1.88
N ALA A 38 -0.68 -1.96 2.17
CA ALA A 38 -0.09 -2.08 3.50
C ALA A 38 0.58 -0.77 3.97
N LEU A 39 1.24 -0.05 3.07
CA LEU A 39 1.84 1.26 3.36
C LEU A 39 0.79 2.30 3.73
N MET A 40 -0.31 2.37 2.98
CA MET A 40 -1.44 3.24 3.28
C MET A 40 -2.09 2.90 4.63
N LEU A 41 -2.20 1.60 4.96
CA LEU A 41 -2.70 1.15 6.26
C LEU A 41 -1.84 1.66 7.41
N VAL A 42 -0.52 1.43 7.33
CA VAL A 42 0.46 1.83 8.35
C VAL A 42 0.49 3.35 8.49
N ALA A 43 0.39 4.09 7.38
CA ALA A 43 0.31 5.56 7.39
C ALA A 43 -0.99 6.07 8.04
N GLY A 44 -2.13 5.45 7.75
CA GLY A 44 -3.41 5.77 8.38
C GLY A 44 -3.38 5.56 9.89
N PHE A 45 -2.86 4.41 10.34
CA PHE A 45 -2.66 4.14 11.77
C PHE A 45 -1.69 5.13 12.43
N GLU A 46 -0.59 5.51 11.77
CA GLU A 46 0.34 6.53 12.29
C GLU A 46 -0.37 7.88 12.49
N LYS A 47 -1.19 8.31 11.52
CA LYS A 47 -1.97 9.56 11.58
C LYS A 47 -2.98 9.55 12.73
N ILE A 48 -3.77 8.47 12.86
CA ILE A 48 -4.76 8.34 13.94
C ILE A 48 -4.07 8.34 15.31
N GLN A 49 -2.94 7.65 15.44
CA GLN A 49 -2.23 7.54 16.71
C GLN A 49 -1.58 8.86 17.15
N LYS A 50 -1.04 9.64 16.21
CA LYS A 50 -0.36 10.91 16.50
C LYS A 50 -1.30 12.07 16.79
N GLU A 51 -2.35 12.25 15.99
CA GLU A 51 -3.16 13.47 16.05
C GLU A 51 -4.59 13.25 16.57
N ARG A 52 -4.94 12.01 16.99
CA ARG A 52 -6.20 11.57 17.63
C ARG A 52 -7.52 11.99 16.95
N LYS A 53 -7.55 12.86 15.93
CA LYS A 53 -8.77 13.47 15.39
C LYS A 53 -8.72 13.89 13.92
N GLU A 54 -7.65 13.63 13.17
CA GLU A 54 -7.67 13.92 11.73
C GLU A 54 -8.49 12.86 10.97
N PHE A 55 -9.58 13.30 10.33
CA PHE A 55 -10.40 12.49 9.42
C PHE A 55 -9.56 11.77 8.35
N ASP A 56 -8.45 12.39 7.94
CA ASP A 56 -7.45 11.84 7.02
C ASP A 56 -6.98 10.43 7.40
N GLY A 57 -6.77 10.14 8.68
CA GLY A 57 -6.29 8.83 9.10
C GLY A 57 -7.24 7.69 8.72
N TYR A 58 -8.56 7.94 8.82
CA TYR A 58 -9.60 7.00 8.43
C TYR A 58 -9.71 6.87 6.91
N VAL A 59 -9.50 7.96 6.17
CA VAL A 59 -9.44 7.94 4.70
C VAL A 59 -8.31 7.04 4.23
N PHE A 60 -7.12 7.13 4.84
CA PHE A 60 -5.98 6.27 4.50
C PHE A 60 -6.27 4.77 4.74
N ILE A 61 -7.00 4.43 5.79
CA ILE A 61 -7.43 3.05 6.05
C ILE A 61 -8.46 2.60 5.00
N ALA A 62 -9.45 3.44 4.67
CA ALA A 62 -10.44 3.11 3.65
C ALA A 62 -9.79 2.90 2.27
N VAL A 63 -8.83 3.76 1.89
CA VAL A 63 -8.05 3.62 0.66
C VAL A 63 -7.23 2.34 0.67
N SER A 64 -6.61 1.99 1.80
CA SER A 64 -5.87 0.72 1.95
C SER A 64 -6.76 -0.50 1.69
N LEU A 65 -7.95 -0.54 2.31
CA LEU A 65 -8.91 -1.62 2.11
C LEU A 65 -9.38 -1.71 0.65
N PHE A 66 -9.60 -0.57 0.00
CA PHE A 66 -9.94 -0.53 -1.41
C PHE A 66 -8.80 -1.07 -2.29
N ILE A 67 -7.55 -0.69 -2.01
CA ILE A 67 -6.38 -1.21 -2.74
C ILE A 67 -6.26 -2.73 -2.55
N PHE A 68 -6.50 -3.26 -1.35
CA PHE A 68 -6.52 -4.71 -1.13
C PHE A 68 -7.64 -5.40 -1.91
N PHE A 69 -8.83 -4.82 -1.92
CA PHE A 69 -9.95 -5.34 -2.70
C PHE A 69 -9.62 -5.40 -4.19
N VAL A 70 -9.06 -4.31 -4.75
CA VAL A 70 -8.65 -4.24 -6.16
C VAL A 70 -7.51 -5.22 -6.46
N ALA A 71 -6.54 -5.38 -5.56
CA ALA A 71 -5.44 -6.33 -5.75
C ALA A 71 -5.93 -7.78 -5.77
N VAL A 72 -6.85 -8.14 -4.86
CA VAL A 72 -7.50 -9.45 -4.82
C VAL A 72 -8.35 -9.66 -6.07
N GLN A 73 -9.13 -8.67 -6.49
CA GLN A 73 -9.91 -8.72 -7.72
C GLN A 73 -9.02 -8.91 -8.95
N GLY A 74 -7.91 -8.17 -9.07
CA GLY A 74 -6.97 -8.29 -10.18
C GLY A 74 -6.21 -9.61 -10.23
N TYR A 75 -6.12 -10.32 -9.09
CA TYR A 75 -5.59 -11.68 -9.02
C TYR A 75 -6.66 -12.72 -9.39
N LEU A 76 -7.89 -12.60 -8.85
CA LEU A 76 -8.98 -13.56 -9.08
C LEU A 76 -9.68 -13.44 -10.45
N LEU A 77 -9.77 -12.26 -11.06
CA LEU A 77 -10.41 -12.08 -12.38
C LEU A 77 -9.47 -12.36 -13.55
N LYS A 78 -8.22 -12.74 -13.29
CA LYS A 78 -7.22 -13.02 -14.33
C LYS A 78 -7.18 -14.49 -14.75
N ASP A 79 -8.10 -15.30 -14.23
CA ASP A 79 -8.37 -16.69 -14.63
C ASP A 79 -9.60 -16.79 -15.53
#